data_AF-A0A0Q3TBA1-F1
#
_entry.id   AF-A0A0Q3TBA1-F1
#
_cell.length_a   1.000
_cell.length_b   1.000
_cell.length_c   1.000
_cell.angle_alpha   90.00
_cell.angle_beta   90.00
_cell.angle_gamma   90.00
#
_symmetry.space_group_name_H-M   'P 1'
#
loop_
_entity.id
_entity.type
_entity.pdbx_description
1 polymer ?
#
loop_
_entity_poly.entity_id
_entity_poly.type
_entity_poly.pdbx_seq_one_letter_code
_entity_poly.pdbx_strand_id
1 'polypeptide(L)'
;MKVDRAVRNNIAWCEMVCDTHGIEYFWKENLWGLLTEAPPFYPEVITVNRKATMEEYKFFGEKGKVSSVKDSYAHLDLSPYGFKKLFAAEWIYYAPISDTEALETKWSVISTERDLAYWTLQSGLIDVIKPNLLKYENVKIFMQENNEEISGFIANVDAGVVGVSNVFSIGNDNENLWSEIPKIISNEYPGMYMVGYEHGSDLQLAQKSGWGSLGPLRVWIKSD
;
A
#
# COMPACT_ATOMS: atom_id res chain seq x y z
N MET A 1 1.06 -18.27 -0.54
CA MET A 1 1.22 -17.02 0.23
C MET A 1 0.06 -16.89 1.24
N LYS A 2 0.24 -16.25 2.41
CA LYS A 2 -0.83 -16.02 3.41
C LYS A 2 -1.12 -14.53 3.52
N VAL A 3 -2.40 -14.16 3.65
CA VAL A 3 -2.85 -12.77 3.78
C VAL A 3 -2.19 -12.04 4.95
N ASP A 4 -1.87 -12.72 6.07
CA ASP A 4 -1.25 -12.10 7.23
C ASP A 4 0.09 -11.41 6.91
N ARG A 5 0.86 -11.92 5.94
CA ARG A 5 2.11 -11.27 5.50
C ARG A 5 1.83 -9.99 4.72
N ALA A 6 0.81 -9.97 3.88
CA ALA A 6 0.39 -8.77 3.16
C ALA A 6 -0.10 -7.69 4.12
N VAL A 7 -0.89 -8.07 5.13
CA VAL A 7 -1.37 -7.15 6.17
C VAL A 7 -0.21 -6.58 6.99
N ARG A 8 0.73 -7.42 7.44
CA ARG A 8 1.91 -6.97 8.19
C ARG A 8 2.78 -6.02 7.38
N ASN A 9 3.05 -6.35 6.11
CA ASN A 9 3.81 -5.48 5.23
C ASN A 9 3.08 -4.14 4.97
N ASN A 10 1.76 -4.15 4.82
CA ASN A 10 0.99 -2.91 4.67
C ASN A 10 1.00 -2.04 5.94
N ILE A 11 0.95 -2.65 7.13
CA ILE A 11 1.09 -1.90 8.40
C ILE A 11 2.49 -1.28 8.49
N ALA A 12 3.55 -2.04 8.18
CA ALA A 12 4.92 -1.52 8.18
C ALA A 12 5.08 -0.34 7.20
N TRP A 13 4.42 -0.38 6.04
CA TRP A 13 4.36 0.77 5.13
C TRP A 13 3.68 1.98 5.77
N CYS A 14 2.54 1.79 6.43
CA CYS A 14 1.83 2.87 7.11
C CYS A 14 2.66 3.45 8.28
N GLU A 15 3.38 2.61 9.03
CA GLU A 15 4.30 3.03 10.10
C GLU A 15 5.42 3.93 9.55
N MET A 16 6.11 3.51 8.47
CA MET A 16 7.16 4.32 7.86
C MET A 16 6.65 5.68 7.35
N VAL A 17 5.44 5.71 6.78
CA VAL A 17 4.81 6.97 6.38
C VAL A 17 4.52 7.82 7.61
N CYS A 18 3.90 7.28 8.66
CA CYS A 18 3.64 8.00 9.91
C CYS A 18 4.92 8.56 10.55
N ASP A 19 6.01 7.79 10.57
CA ASP A 19 7.30 8.22 11.08
C ASP A 19 7.83 9.45 10.35
N THR A 20 7.64 9.53 9.03
CA THR A 20 8.04 10.71 8.25
C THR A 20 7.21 11.96 8.53
N HIS A 21 6.02 11.79 9.10
CA HIS A 21 5.14 12.86 9.56
C HIS A 21 5.26 13.14 11.06
N GLY A 22 6.09 12.38 11.79
CA GLY A 22 6.20 12.49 13.25
C GLY A 22 4.94 12.06 14.00
N ILE A 23 4.15 11.15 13.42
CA ILE A 23 2.89 10.66 13.99
C ILE A 23 3.15 9.36 14.74
N GLU A 24 2.77 9.34 16.02
CA GLU A 24 2.84 8.13 16.84
C GLU A 24 1.70 7.15 16.53
N TYR A 25 2.02 5.87 16.51
CA TYR A 25 1.08 4.76 16.34
C TYR A 25 1.14 3.79 17.51
N PHE A 26 0.03 3.08 17.72
CA PHE A 26 -0.18 2.20 18.86
C PHE A 26 -0.68 0.84 18.40
N TRP A 27 -0.22 -0.19 19.11
CA TRP A 27 -0.71 -1.54 18.99
C TRP A 27 -1.67 -1.83 20.14
N LYS A 28 -2.88 -2.27 19.82
CA LYS A 28 -3.86 -2.74 20.80
C LYS A 28 -4.39 -4.09 20.36
N GLU A 29 -3.82 -5.15 20.93
CA GLU A 29 -4.17 -6.54 20.64
C GLU A 29 -4.12 -6.85 19.13
N ASN A 30 -5.29 -6.91 18.47
CA ASN A 30 -5.46 -7.26 17.06
C ASN A 30 -5.65 -6.02 16.17
N LEU A 31 -5.34 -4.82 16.67
CA LEU A 31 -5.40 -3.55 15.95
C LEU A 31 -4.07 -2.81 16.00
N TRP A 32 -3.76 -2.14 14.90
CA TRP A 32 -2.80 -1.04 14.82
C TRP A 32 -3.58 0.25 14.58
N GLY A 33 -3.15 1.37 15.14
CA GLY A 33 -3.79 2.65 14.82
C GLY A 33 -3.15 3.88 15.43
N LEU A 34 -3.76 5.03 15.10
CA LEU A 34 -3.33 6.38 15.45
C LEU A 34 -4.31 7.01 16.44
N LEU A 35 -3.81 7.96 17.24
CA LEU A 35 -4.67 8.80 18.10
C LEU A 35 -4.87 10.21 17.52
N THR A 36 -4.13 10.55 16.48
CA THR A 36 -4.23 11.79 15.70
C THR A 36 -4.68 11.49 14.28
N GLU A 37 -4.99 12.55 13.53
CA GLU A 37 -5.33 12.44 12.11
C GLU A 37 -4.19 11.79 11.31
N ALA A 38 -4.53 10.85 10.43
CA ALA A 38 -3.57 10.21 9.53
C ALA A 38 -3.17 11.14 8.38
N PRO A 39 -2.01 10.93 7.74
CA PRO A 39 -1.72 11.54 6.44
C PRO A 39 -2.82 11.19 5.42
N PRO A 40 -3.14 12.10 4.47
CA PRO A 40 -4.15 11.84 3.45
C PRO A 40 -3.95 10.48 2.75
N PHE A 41 -5.06 9.77 2.52
CA PHE A 41 -5.12 8.40 1.95
C PHE A 41 -4.64 7.25 2.85
N TYR A 42 -4.21 7.51 4.09
CA TYR A 42 -3.84 6.48 5.06
C TYR A 42 -4.95 6.29 6.11
N PRO A 43 -5.21 5.05 6.56
CA PRO A 43 -6.21 4.78 7.58
C PRO A 43 -5.67 5.12 8.98
N GLU A 44 -6.52 5.57 9.90
CA GLU A 44 -6.11 5.74 11.30
C GLU A 44 -6.17 4.42 12.08
N VAL A 45 -6.94 3.42 11.64
CA VAL A 45 -6.97 2.09 12.28
C VAL A 45 -6.89 0.98 11.23
N ILE A 46 -6.08 -0.04 11.49
CA ILE A 46 -5.92 -1.22 10.65
C ILE A 46 -6.18 -2.49 11.48
N THR A 47 -7.02 -3.39 10.98
CA THR A 47 -7.16 -4.72 11.59
C THR A 47 -5.95 -5.58 11.26
N VAL A 48 -5.30 -6.12 12.29
CA VAL A 48 -4.05 -6.89 12.16
C VAL A 48 -4.34 -8.34 11.82
N ASN A 49 -5.42 -8.89 12.39
CA ASN A 49 -5.87 -10.26 12.14
C ASN A 49 -7.39 -10.40 12.30
N ARG A 50 -7.93 -11.57 11.93
CA ARG A 50 -9.36 -11.90 11.96
C ARG A 50 -10.00 -11.88 13.36
N LYS A 51 -9.20 -11.83 14.43
CA LYS A 51 -9.70 -11.74 15.81
C LYS A 51 -10.00 -10.30 16.23
N ALA A 52 -9.69 -9.31 15.39
CA ALA A 52 -10.01 -7.92 15.69
C ALA A 52 -11.50 -7.76 16.03
N THR A 53 -11.77 -7.09 17.15
CA THR A 53 -13.11 -6.90 17.68
C THR A 53 -13.50 -5.44 17.71
N MET A 54 -14.82 -5.20 17.80
CA MET A 54 -15.35 -3.86 18.01
C MET A 54 -15.00 -3.26 19.37
N GLU A 55 -14.65 -4.08 20.37
CA GLU A 55 -14.23 -3.59 21.69
C GLU A 55 -12.82 -3.00 21.63
N GLU A 56 -11.89 -3.65 20.93
CA GLU A 56 -10.55 -3.11 20.70
C GLU A 56 -10.61 -1.79 19.92
N TYR A 57 -11.56 -1.64 19.00
CA TYR A 57 -11.77 -0.39 18.27
C TYR A 57 -12.14 0.79 19.17
N LYS A 58 -12.93 0.55 20.24
CA LYS A 58 -13.32 1.61 21.18
C LYS A 58 -12.13 2.29 21.83
N PHE A 59 -11.02 1.57 22.04
CA PHE A 59 -9.79 2.16 22.58
C PHE A 59 -9.32 3.36 21.74
N PHE A 60 -9.25 3.21 20.41
CA PHE A 60 -8.85 4.29 19.51
C PHE A 60 -9.92 5.37 19.39
N GLY A 61 -11.20 4.98 19.35
CA GLY A 61 -12.32 5.92 19.27
C GLY A 61 -12.53 6.79 20.52
N GLU A 62 -12.16 6.31 21.70
CA GLU A 62 -12.24 7.07 22.96
C GLU A 62 -11.04 7.99 23.20
N LYS A 63 -9.86 7.60 22.70
CA LYS A 63 -8.60 8.31 22.92
C LYS A 63 -8.24 9.28 21.79
N GLY A 64 -8.77 9.08 20.60
CA GLY A 64 -8.54 9.90 19.43
C GLY A 64 -9.81 10.13 18.62
N LYS A 65 -9.66 10.71 17.44
CA LYS A 65 -10.74 10.86 16.47
C LYS A 65 -10.49 9.92 15.30
N VAL A 66 -11.09 8.72 15.36
CA VAL A 66 -11.02 7.78 14.24
C VAL A 66 -12.12 8.10 13.24
N SER A 67 -11.70 8.51 12.05
CA SER A 67 -12.51 8.81 10.87
C SER A 67 -12.38 7.75 9.75
N SER A 68 -11.44 6.82 9.87
CA SER A 68 -11.09 5.86 8.82
C SER A 68 -10.58 4.54 9.39
N VAL A 69 -11.00 3.42 8.79
CA VAL A 69 -10.58 2.07 9.20
C VAL A 69 -10.30 1.22 7.96
N LYS A 70 -9.12 0.59 7.92
CA LYS A 70 -8.83 -0.53 7.02
C LYS A 70 -9.13 -1.84 7.74
N ASP A 71 -10.26 -2.45 7.39
CA ASP A 71 -10.59 -3.81 7.78
C ASP A 71 -9.92 -4.78 6.80
N SER A 72 -8.70 -5.17 7.13
CA SER A 72 -7.82 -6.05 6.36
C SER A 72 -8.39 -7.44 6.06
N TYR A 73 -9.46 -7.88 6.73
CA TYR A 73 -10.02 -9.22 6.55
C TYR A 73 -11.50 -9.19 6.16
N ALA A 74 -12.05 -8.00 5.92
CA ALA A 74 -13.45 -7.76 5.55
C ALA A 74 -14.46 -8.43 6.50
N HIS A 75 -14.11 -8.62 7.79
CA HIS A 75 -14.93 -9.34 8.76
C HIS A 75 -15.69 -8.42 9.73
N LEU A 76 -15.34 -7.14 9.81
CA LEU A 76 -16.03 -6.17 10.66
C LEU A 76 -17.21 -5.53 9.95
N ASP A 77 -18.25 -5.21 10.73
CA ASP A 77 -19.31 -4.29 10.34
C ASP A 77 -19.24 -3.03 11.21
N LEU A 78 -18.75 -1.94 10.61
CA LEU A 78 -18.58 -0.64 11.27
C LEU A 78 -19.79 0.27 11.08
N SER A 79 -20.80 -0.15 10.32
CA SER A 79 -22.00 0.65 10.04
C SER A 79 -22.74 1.12 11.29
N PRO A 80 -22.91 0.28 12.35
CA PRO A 80 -23.54 0.72 13.61
C PRO A 80 -22.81 1.86 14.34
N TYR A 81 -21.56 2.17 13.95
CA TYR A 81 -20.71 3.19 14.55
C TYR A 81 -20.57 4.44 13.66
N GLY A 82 -21.46 4.58 12.67
CA GLY A 82 -21.49 5.73 11.76
C GLY A 82 -20.51 5.62 10.60
N PHE A 83 -19.86 4.47 10.39
CA PHE A 83 -19.00 4.28 9.23
C PHE A 83 -19.78 3.87 8.00
N LYS A 84 -19.39 4.42 6.85
CA LYS A 84 -19.77 3.92 5.54
C LYS A 84 -18.54 3.26 4.89
N LYS A 85 -18.79 2.22 4.12
CA LYS A 85 -17.74 1.58 3.32
C LYS A 85 -17.34 2.55 2.21
N LEU A 86 -16.07 2.95 2.19
CA LEU A 86 -15.50 3.75 1.11
C LEU A 86 -15.34 2.89 -0.15
N PHE A 87 -14.68 1.75 -0.01
CA PHE A 87 -14.58 0.73 -1.05
C PHE A 87 -14.29 -0.66 -0.45
N ALA A 88 -14.53 -1.70 -1.26
CA ALA A 88 -14.01 -3.04 -1.02
C ALA A 88 -12.85 -3.27 -2.00
N ALA A 89 -11.84 -4.01 -1.56
CA ALA A 89 -10.66 -4.35 -2.33
C ALA A 89 -10.25 -5.80 -2.09
N GLU A 90 -9.24 -6.26 -2.80
CA GLU A 90 -8.71 -7.62 -2.70
C GLU A 90 -7.21 -7.55 -2.43
N TRP A 91 -6.73 -8.28 -1.42
CA TRP A 91 -5.30 -8.52 -1.28
C TRP A 91 -4.80 -9.37 -2.44
N ILE A 92 -3.69 -8.95 -3.05
CA ILE A 92 -3.09 -9.62 -4.19
C ILE A 92 -1.67 -10.09 -3.88
N TYR A 93 -1.21 -11.10 -4.61
CA TYR A 93 0.17 -11.57 -4.54
C TYR A 93 0.72 -11.99 -5.90
N TYR A 94 2.05 -11.96 -6.02
CA TYR A 94 2.77 -12.49 -7.18
C TYR A 94 3.98 -13.31 -6.72
N ALA A 95 4.23 -14.44 -7.37
CA ALA A 95 5.39 -15.30 -7.07
C ALA A 95 6.65 -14.77 -7.77
N PRO A 96 7.84 -14.87 -7.16
CA PRO A 96 9.07 -14.38 -7.80
C PRO A 96 9.31 -15.05 -9.16
N ILE A 97 9.76 -14.27 -10.14
CA ILE A 97 10.14 -14.75 -11.47
C ILE A 97 11.60 -15.22 -11.39
N SER A 98 11.86 -16.47 -11.81
CA SER A 98 13.19 -17.09 -11.71
C SER A 98 14.11 -16.76 -12.90
N ASP A 99 13.54 -16.55 -14.09
CA ASP A 99 14.27 -16.17 -15.30
C ASP A 99 14.07 -14.69 -15.59
N THR A 100 14.81 -13.85 -14.86
CA THR A 100 15.02 -12.46 -15.27
C THR A 100 16.25 -12.44 -16.18
N GLU A 101 16.08 -12.78 -17.47
CA GLU A 101 17.03 -12.28 -18.47
C GLU A 101 17.20 -10.78 -18.24
N ALA A 102 18.41 -10.24 -18.43
CA ALA A 102 18.72 -8.84 -18.14
C ALA A 102 17.65 -7.94 -18.77
N LEU A 103 16.74 -7.45 -17.94
CA LEU A 103 15.65 -6.60 -18.39
C LEU A 103 16.31 -5.29 -18.80
N GLU A 104 16.31 -4.98 -20.10
CA GLU A 104 16.40 -3.60 -20.54
C GLU A 104 15.12 -2.90 -20.08
N THR A 105 15.17 -2.44 -18.83
CA THR A 105 14.05 -1.77 -18.20
C THR A 105 14.18 -0.27 -18.38
N LYS A 106 13.08 0.37 -18.76
CA LYS A 106 12.96 1.84 -18.78
C LYS A 106 12.68 2.40 -17.39
N TRP A 107 12.54 1.54 -16.39
CA TRP A 107 12.30 1.92 -15.01
C TRP A 107 13.59 2.29 -14.31
N SER A 108 13.52 3.35 -13.50
CA SER A 108 14.59 3.82 -12.64
C SER A 108 14.12 3.90 -11.19
N VAL A 109 15.05 3.71 -10.25
CA VAL A 109 14.81 3.99 -8.83
C VAL A 109 15.13 5.46 -8.59
N ILE A 110 14.16 6.23 -8.09
CA ILE A 110 14.41 7.62 -7.73
C ILE A 110 15.17 7.69 -6.40
N SER A 111 16.21 8.51 -6.33
CA SER A 111 17.08 8.63 -5.15
C SER A 111 17.35 10.07 -4.73
N THR A 112 16.67 11.05 -5.35
CA THR A 112 16.85 12.47 -5.05
C THR A 112 15.52 13.11 -4.63
N GLU A 113 15.58 14.12 -3.77
CA GLU A 113 14.38 14.87 -3.35
C GLU A 113 13.72 15.57 -4.54
N ARG A 114 14.49 15.97 -5.55
CA ARG A 114 13.98 16.58 -6.78
C ARG A 114 13.12 15.60 -7.57
N ASP A 115 13.63 14.38 -7.80
CA ASP A 115 12.90 13.37 -8.55
C ASP A 115 11.65 12.92 -7.77
N LEU A 116 11.74 12.84 -6.44
CA LEU A 116 10.58 12.57 -5.59
C LEU A 116 9.53 13.70 -5.64
N ALA A 117 9.96 14.96 -5.65
CA ALA A 117 9.03 16.09 -5.80
C ALA A 117 8.29 16.02 -7.14
N TYR A 118 8.97 15.62 -8.22
CA TYR A 118 8.33 15.39 -9.51
C TYR A 118 7.39 14.18 -9.47
N TRP A 119 7.82 13.04 -8.92
CA TRP A 119 7.01 11.83 -8.80
C TRP A 119 5.72 12.06 -7.99
N THR A 120 5.81 12.74 -6.85
CA THR A 120 4.66 13.02 -5.97
C THR A 120 3.68 14.02 -6.56
N LEU A 121 4.16 14.97 -7.39
CA LEU A 121 3.31 15.84 -8.19
C LEU A 121 2.44 15.03 -9.15
N GLN A 122 3.02 14.06 -9.84
CA GLN A 122 2.30 13.23 -10.83
C GLN A 122 1.36 12.22 -10.16
N SER A 123 1.79 11.63 -9.04
CA SER A 123 1.01 10.63 -8.30
C SER A 123 -0.12 11.24 -7.44
N GLY A 124 -0.18 12.57 -7.31
CA GLY A 124 -1.11 13.25 -6.40
C GLY A 124 -0.80 13.04 -4.90
N LEU A 125 0.45 12.71 -4.56
CA LEU A 125 0.89 12.42 -3.18
C LEU A 125 1.83 13.49 -2.62
N ILE A 126 1.73 14.71 -3.15
CA ILE A 126 2.40 15.89 -2.61
C ILE A 126 2.10 15.98 -1.12
N ASP A 127 3.14 16.26 -0.33
CA ASP A 127 3.09 16.32 1.13
C ASP A 127 2.71 15.03 1.87
N VAL A 128 2.34 13.95 1.18
CA VAL A 128 2.06 12.64 1.79
C VAL A 128 3.31 11.78 1.81
N ILE A 129 3.97 11.60 0.66
CA ILE A 129 5.22 10.85 0.53
C ILE A 129 6.38 11.82 0.72
N LYS A 130 6.99 11.81 1.91
CA LYS A 130 8.04 12.76 2.30
C LYS A 130 9.45 12.30 1.87
N PRO A 131 10.39 13.22 1.59
CA PRO A 131 11.78 12.91 1.24
C PRO A 131 12.52 12.00 2.21
N ASN A 132 12.14 12.00 3.50
CA ASN A 132 12.73 11.13 4.50
C ASN A 132 12.58 9.63 4.16
N LEU A 133 11.59 9.24 3.34
CA LEU A 133 11.44 7.87 2.87
C LEU A 133 12.64 7.38 2.04
N LEU A 134 13.35 8.28 1.35
CA LEU A 134 14.56 7.93 0.57
C LEU A 134 15.72 7.41 1.44
N LYS A 135 15.64 7.59 2.76
CA LYS A 135 16.66 7.10 3.71
C LYS A 135 16.42 5.66 4.16
N TYR A 136 15.23 5.10 3.90
CA TYR A 136 14.89 3.74 4.29
C TYR A 136 15.44 2.75 3.26
N GLU A 137 16.41 1.91 3.67
CA GLU A 137 17.03 0.91 2.78
C GLU A 137 16.04 -0.14 2.28
N ASN A 138 14.96 -0.36 3.02
CA ASN A 138 13.90 -1.30 2.68
C ASN A 138 12.78 -0.65 1.83
N VAL A 139 12.94 0.59 1.36
CA VAL A 139 11.98 1.28 0.47
C VAL A 139 12.66 1.66 -0.83
N LYS A 140 12.01 1.38 -1.96
CA LYS A 140 12.41 1.88 -3.28
C LYS A 140 11.20 2.44 -4.00
N ILE A 141 11.38 3.60 -4.61
CA ILE A 141 10.35 4.27 -5.39
C ILE A 141 10.78 4.19 -6.85
N PHE A 142 9.90 3.63 -7.67
CA PHE A 142 10.18 3.37 -9.08
C PHE A 142 9.43 4.35 -9.95
N MET A 143 10.09 4.75 -11.04
CA MET A 143 9.55 5.66 -12.03
C MET A 143 9.97 5.22 -13.43
N GLN A 144 9.02 5.27 -14.36
CA GLN A 144 9.25 5.21 -15.79
C GLN A 144 8.68 6.48 -16.41
N GLU A 145 9.44 7.13 -17.27
CA GLU A 145 9.02 8.33 -17.99
C GLU A 145 9.30 8.14 -19.48
N ASN A 146 8.28 8.32 -20.31
CA ASN A 146 8.39 8.32 -21.77
C ASN A 146 7.59 9.50 -22.34
N ASN A 147 8.24 10.51 -22.91
CA ASN A 147 7.61 11.70 -23.51
C ASN A 147 6.56 12.38 -22.60
N GLU A 148 5.29 11.95 -22.69
CA GLU A 148 4.12 12.48 -21.98
C GLU A 148 3.51 11.48 -20.98
N GLU A 149 4.10 10.30 -20.86
CA GLU A 149 3.63 9.22 -19.99
C GLU A 149 4.58 9.05 -18.80
N ILE A 150 4.01 9.01 -17.60
CA ILE A 150 4.73 8.67 -16.39
C ILE A 150 4.00 7.56 -15.66
N SER A 151 4.73 6.51 -15.30
CA SER A 151 4.25 5.46 -14.42
C SER A 151 5.14 5.36 -13.18
N GLY A 152 4.52 5.00 -12.06
CA GLY A 152 5.23 4.91 -10.79
C GLY A 152 4.63 3.85 -9.88
N PHE A 153 5.46 3.32 -8.99
CA PHE A 153 5.02 2.51 -7.85
C PHE A 153 6.06 2.58 -6.74
N ILE A 154 5.66 2.18 -5.54
CA ILE A 154 6.55 2.04 -4.38
C ILE A 154 6.67 0.57 -4.02
N ALA A 155 7.90 0.14 -3.72
CA ALA A 155 8.20 -1.15 -3.16
C ALA A 155 8.74 -1.01 -1.73
N ASN A 156 8.18 -1.75 -0.77
CA ASN A 156 8.71 -1.82 0.60
C ASN A 156 8.92 -3.26 1.08
N VAL A 157 10.06 -3.54 1.68
CA VAL A 157 10.40 -4.88 2.20
C VAL A 157 10.10 -4.97 3.69
N ASP A 158 9.18 -5.87 4.04
CA ASP A 158 8.86 -6.24 5.42
C ASP A 158 8.14 -7.60 5.44
N ALA A 159 8.06 -8.26 6.61
CA ALA A 159 7.35 -9.53 6.80
C ALA A 159 7.77 -10.66 5.82
N GLY A 160 8.98 -10.60 5.27
CA GLY A 160 9.52 -11.54 4.30
C GLY A 160 8.84 -11.48 2.92
N VAL A 161 8.27 -10.33 2.55
CA VAL A 161 7.62 -10.06 1.26
C VAL A 161 7.96 -8.64 0.80
N VAL A 162 7.77 -8.37 -0.50
CA VAL A 162 7.84 -7.03 -1.08
C VAL A 162 6.40 -6.50 -1.23
N GLY A 163 6.08 -5.43 -0.51
CA GLY A 163 4.85 -4.67 -0.71
C GLY A 163 4.93 -3.86 -1.98
N VAL A 164 3.84 -3.82 -2.74
CA VAL A 164 3.65 -2.95 -3.90
C VAL A 164 2.48 -2.04 -3.59
N SER A 165 2.74 -0.73 -3.63
CA SER A 165 1.75 0.30 -3.31
C SER A 165 1.92 1.53 -4.19
N ASN A 166 0.93 2.41 -4.16
CA ASN A 166 0.96 3.72 -4.83
C ASN A 166 1.29 3.58 -6.34
N VAL A 167 0.71 2.55 -6.97
CA VAL A 167 0.84 2.29 -8.41
C VAL A 167 0.02 3.33 -9.16
N PHE A 168 0.61 3.98 -10.17
CA PHE A 168 -0.10 4.91 -11.03
C PHE A 168 0.47 4.95 -12.44
N SER A 169 -0.33 5.43 -13.39
CA SER A 169 0.07 5.81 -14.74
C SER A 169 -0.69 7.07 -15.16
N ILE A 170 0.00 8.07 -15.72
CA ILE A 170 -0.57 9.31 -16.26
C ILE A 170 -0.19 9.41 -17.74
N GLY A 171 -1.07 9.99 -18.56
CA GLY A 171 -0.87 10.20 -20.01
C GLY A 171 -1.62 9.18 -20.86
N ASN A 172 -1.34 7.89 -20.65
CA ASN A 172 -2.15 6.76 -21.11
C ASN A 172 -2.19 5.68 -20.02
N ASP A 173 -3.22 4.85 -20.09
CA ASP A 173 -3.26 3.61 -19.33
C ASP A 173 -2.15 2.70 -19.84
N ASN A 174 -1.04 2.62 -19.09
CA ASN A 174 0.00 1.63 -19.37
C ASN A 174 -0.56 0.24 -19.07
N GLU A 175 -1.20 -0.37 -20.08
CA GLU A 175 -1.84 -1.69 -19.96
C GLU A 175 -0.87 -2.79 -19.48
N ASN A 176 0.44 -2.57 -19.65
CA ASN A 176 1.48 -3.50 -19.26
C ASN A 176 2.01 -3.29 -17.83
N LEU A 177 1.65 -2.20 -17.14
CA LEU A 177 2.21 -1.82 -15.84
C LEU A 177 2.19 -2.97 -14.84
N TRP A 178 1.04 -3.61 -14.66
CA TRP A 178 0.87 -4.73 -13.74
C TRP A 178 1.63 -6.00 -14.13
N SER A 179 2.02 -6.13 -15.40
CA SER A 179 2.86 -7.23 -15.92
C SER A 179 4.36 -6.92 -15.86
N GLU A 180 4.74 -5.63 -15.79
CA GLU A 180 6.13 -5.17 -15.67
C GLU A 180 6.59 -5.19 -14.21
N ILE A 181 5.75 -4.76 -13.27
CA ILE A 181 6.09 -4.69 -11.83
C ILE A 181 6.75 -5.98 -11.31
N PRO A 182 6.22 -7.20 -11.58
CA PRO A 182 6.84 -8.41 -11.08
C PRO A 182 8.24 -8.69 -11.63
N LYS A 183 8.52 -8.27 -12.86
CA LYS A 183 9.83 -8.42 -13.50
C LYS A 183 10.85 -7.49 -12.84
N ILE A 184 10.45 -6.24 -12.59
CA ILE A 184 11.28 -5.23 -11.92
C ILE A 184 11.59 -5.68 -10.49
N ILE A 185 10.56 -6.08 -9.73
CA ILE A 185 10.73 -6.50 -8.34
C ILE A 185 11.53 -7.81 -8.24
N SER A 186 11.32 -8.77 -9.15
CA SER A 186 12.10 -10.02 -9.10
C SER A 186 13.58 -9.80 -9.40
N ASN A 187 13.91 -8.81 -10.24
CA ASN A 187 15.30 -8.41 -10.47
C ASN A 187 15.90 -7.70 -9.25
N GLU A 188 15.14 -6.81 -8.61
CA GLU A 188 15.62 -6.03 -7.46
C GLU A 188 15.69 -6.84 -6.15
N TYR A 189 14.73 -7.76 -5.97
CA TYR A 189 14.55 -8.57 -4.77
C TYR A 189 14.37 -10.06 -5.14
N PRO A 190 15.43 -10.74 -5.61
CA PRO A 190 15.34 -12.11 -6.10
C PRO A 190 14.74 -13.08 -5.08
N GLY A 191 13.81 -13.92 -5.54
CA GLY A 191 13.16 -14.96 -4.72
C GLY A 191 12.12 -14.45 -3.72
N MET A 192 11.84 -13.14 -3.68
CA MET A 192 10.83 -12.58 -2.79
C MET A 192 9.45 -12.56 -3.44
N TYR A 193 8.44 -13.00 -2.68
CA TYR A 193 7.04 -12.84 -3.10
C TYR A 193 6.61 -11.38 -2.98
N MET A 194 5.75 -10.97 -3.89
CA MET A 194 5.13 -9.65 -3.89
C MET A 194 3.73 -9.70 -3.29
N VAL A 195 3.33 -8.63 -2.64
CA VAL A 195 1.99 -8.44 -2.06
C VAL A 195 1.51 -7.01 -2.28
N GLY A 196 0.21 -6.82 -2.37
CA GLY A 196 -0.43 -5.50 -2.46
C GLY A 196 -1.93 -5.65 -2.25
N TYR A 197 -2.69 -4.59 -2.48
CA TYR A 197 -4.14 -4.72 -2.64
C TYR A 197 -4.63 -3.74 -3.69
N GLU A 198 -5.68 -4.12 -4.39
CA GLU A 198 -6.31 -3.24 -5.38
C GLU A 198 -7.83 -3.40 -5.41
N HIS A 199 -8.50 -2.43 -6.03
CA HIS A 199 -9.92 -2.50 -6.34
C HIS A 199 -10.20 -2.02 -7.77
N GLY A 200 -11.45 -2.15 -8.22
CA GLY A 200 -11.90 -1.54 -9.49
C GLY A 200 -11.17 -2.08 -10.73
N SER A 201 -10.72 -1.17 -11.59
CA SER A 201 -9.98 -1.47 -12.83
C SER A 201 -8.58 -2.00 -12.55
N ASP A 202 -7.88 -1.44 -11.58
CA ASP A 202 -6.50 -1.84 -11.25
C ASP A 202 -6.43 -3.28 -10.76
N LEU A 203 -7.41 -3.70 -9.94
CA LEU A 203 -7.52 -5.11 -9.55
C LEU A 203 -7.71 -6.03 -10.75
N GLN A 204 -8.54 -5.62 -11.73
CA GLN A 204 -8.77 -6.42 -12.93
C GLN A 204 -7.51 -6.52 -13.79
N LEU A 205 -6.77 -5.43 -13.93
CA LEU A 205 -5.49 -5.41 -14.66
C LEU A 205 -4.44 -6.27 -13.96
N ALA A 206 -4.28 -6.13 -12.65
CA ALA A 206 -3.40 -6.98 -11.84
C ALA A 206 -3.71 -8.47 -12.02
N GLN A 207 -4.98 -8.85 -11.91
CA GLN A 207 -5.40 -10.24 -12.08
C GLN A 207 -5.15 -10.77 -13.51
N LYS A 208 -5.43 -9.96 -14.54
CA LYS A 208 -5.12 -10.29 -15.94
C LYS A 208 -3.61 -10.48 -16.16
N SER A 209 -2.76 -9.75 -15.44
CA SER A 209 -1.31 -9.88 -15.48
C SER A 209 -0.75 -11.04 -14.62
N GLY A 210 -1.61 -11.81 -13.96
CA GLY A 210 -1.23 -13.01 -13.20
C GLY A 210 -1.10 -12.83 -11.69
N TRP A 211 -1.48 -11.67 -11.13
CA TRP A 211 -1.56 -11.50 -9.69
C TRP A 211 -2.72 -12.33 -9.11
N GLY A 212 -2.41 -13.20 -8.15
CA GLY A 212 -3.39 -14.03 -7.47
C GLY A 212 -4.07 -13.30 -6.31
N SER A 213 -5.25 -13.76 -5.92
CA SER A 213 -6.00 -13.24 -4.75
C SER A 213 -5.57 -13.91 -3.44
N LEU A 214 -5.57 -13.14 -2.34
CA LEU A 214 -5.33 -13.58 -0.96
C LEU A 214 -6.55 -13.43 -0.04
N GLY A 215 -7.61 -12.77 -0.52
CA GLY A 215 -8.84 -12.53 0.21
C GLY A 215 -9.23 -11.04 0.27
N PRO A 216 -10.50 -10.77 0.62
CA PRO A 216 -11.06 -9.43 0.58
C PRO A 216 -10.60 -8.56 1.76
N LEU A 217 -10.61 -7.25 1.53
CA LEU A 217 -10.51 -6.22 2.57
C LEU A 217 -11.56 -5.12 2.32
N ARG A 218 -11.80 -4.28 3.34
CA ARG A 218 -12.71 -3.13 3.24
C ARG A 218 -12.07 -1.90 3.85
N VAL A 219 -12.23 -0.76 3.18
CA VAL A 219 -11.90 0.55 3.75
C VAL A 219 -13.19 1.25 4.11
N TRP A 220 -13.24 1.76 5.33
CA TRP A 220 -14.38 2.42 5.92
C TRP A 220 -14.00 3.85 6.27
N ILE A 221 -14.94 4.77 6.08
CA ILE A 221 -14.81 6.16 6.53
C ILE A 221 -16.04 6.53 7.36
N LYS A 222 -15.84 7.38 8.36
CA LYS A 222 -16.92 7.90 9.16
C LYS A 222 -17.79 8.80 8.29
N SER A 223 -19.10 8.62 8.38
CA SER A 223 -20.05 9.54 7.77
C SER A 223 -20.14 10.76 8.68
N ASP A 224 -20.06 11.95 8.10
CA ASP A 224 -20.33 13.21 8.80
C ASP A 224 -21.76 13.24 9.38
#